data_AF-A0A212CT07-F1
#
_entry.id   AF-A0A212CT07-F1
#
_cell.length_a   1.000
_cell.length_b   1.000
_cell.length_c   1.000
_cell.angle_alpha   90.00
_cell.angle_beta   90.00
_cell.angle_gamma   90.00
#
_symmetry.space_group_name_H-M   'P 1'
#
loop_
_entity.id
_entity.type
_entity.pdbx_description
1 polymer ?
#
loop_
_entity_poly.entity_id
_entity_poly.type
_entity_poly.pdbx_seq_one_letter_code
_entity_poly.pdbx_strand_id
1 'polypeptide(L)'
;GGVLEPSQGQWSPSRLPFPDTETSQWGRPVRADTCPHPPIQGRQGLGSIFVWASGNGGREGDHCSCDGYTNSVYTISVSSTTENGHRPWYLEECASTLATTYSSGAFYERRIVTTDLRQRCTDGHTGTSVSAPMVAGIIALALEANSQLTWRDVQHLLVKTSRPAHLKANDWKVNGAGHKVSHLYGFGLVDADALVVEAKKWMAVPPQHTCVAVTDKRPRLLDHSNEGFTNWEFMTVHCWGEKAEGEWTLEIQDMPSQVRNREKQGQEQAPSLSCPGGASVGSVGSLHIEGPGGEE
;
A
#
# COMPACT_ATOMS: atom_id res chain seq x y z
N GLY A 1 16.08 27.11 7.37
CA GLY A 1 15.82 25.70 7.64
C GLY A 1 14.33 25.52 7.77
N GLY A 2 13.67 25.01 6.73
CA GLY A 2 12.31 24.49 6.83
C GLY A 2 12.42 22.98 6.98
N VAL A 3 11.79 22.41 8.01
CA VAL A 3 11.73 20.95 8.19
C VAL A 3 10.83 20.41 7.07
N LEU A 4 11.37 19.52 6.23
CA LEU A 4 10.60 18.81 5.21
C LEU A 4 9.87 17.66 5.90
N GLU A 5 8.66 17.92 6.42
CA GLU A 5 7.86 16.88 7.07
C GLU A 5 6.98 16.11 6.06
N PRO A 6 7.01 14.77 6.03
CA PRO A 6 6.06 13.95 5.28
C PRO A 6 4.66 14.00 5.93
N SER A 7 3.61 13.99 5.12
CA SER A 7 2.22 13.96 5.60
C SER A 7 1.83 12.57 6.09
N GLN A 8 1.13 12.51 7.23
CA GLN A 8 0.69 11.28 7.88
C GLN A 8 -0.83 11.14 7.87
N GLY A 9 -1.32 9.98 7.45
CA GLY A 9 -2.73 9.60 7.56
C GLY A 9 -2.91 8.36 8.42
N GLN A 10 -3.84 8.43 9.37
CA GLN A 10 -4.16 7.33 10.31
C GLN A 10 -5.64 6.94 10.28
N TRP A 11 -6.43 7.56 9.39
CA TRP A 11 -7.90 7.44 9.38
C TRP A 11 -8.41 7.03 8.01
N SER A 12 -9.24 5.99 7.98
CA SER A 12 -10.00 5.49 6.82
C SER A 12 -11.49 5.42 7.20
N PRO A 13 -12.44 5.14 6.27
CA PRO A 13 -13.88 5.22 6.54
C PRO A 13 -14.33 4.44 7.80
N SER A 14 -15.37 4.97 8.46
CA SER A 14 -15.81 4.53 9.79
C SER A 14 -16.29 3.07 9.84
N ARG A 15 -15.66 2.31 10.74
CA ARG A 15 -16.16 1.16 11.50
C ARG A 15 -17.69 1.16 11.68
N LEU A 16 -18.38 0.20 11.08
CA LEU A 16 -19.70 -0.23 11.53
C LEU A 16 -19.61 -1.67 12.04
N PRO A 17 -20.28 -2.02 13.15
CA PRO A 17 -20.42 -3.41 13.56
C PRO A 17 -21.24 -4.12 12.49
N PHE A 18 -20.75 -5.24 11.96
CA PHE A 18 -21.41 -6.05 10.93
C PHE A 18 -22.94 -6.06 11.10
N PRO A 19 -23.66 -5.70 10.03
CA PRO A 19 -24.06 -6.75 9.10
C PRO A 19 -23.51 -6.49 7.70
N ASP A 20 -23.18 -7.60 7.04
CA ASP A 20 -23.00 -7.73 5.60
C ASP A 20 -21.69 -7.21 5.01
N THR A 21 -21.11 -8.05 4.15
CA THR A 21 -20.01 -7.81 3.22
C THR A 21 -20.31 -6.69 2.19
N GLU A 22 -21.26 -5.81 2.48
CA GLU A 22 -21.93 -4.90 1.53
C GLU A 22 -21.42 -3.45 1.58
N THR A 23 -20.47 -3.07 2.44
CA THR A 23 -19.99 -1.67 2.49
C THR A 23 -18.90 -1.38 1.47
N SER A 24 -19.31 -1.25 0.21
CA SER A 24 -18.57 -0.55 -0.84
C SER A 24 -18.63 0.98 -0.68
N GLN A 25 -18.49 1.49 0.55
CA GLN A 25 -18.34 2.94 0.82
C GLN A 25 -16.88 3.27 1.07
N TRP A 26 -16.16 3.26 -0.04
CA TRP A 26 -14.76 3.55 -0.15
C TRP A 26 -14.48 5.05 0.04
N GLY A 27 -13.55 5.39 0.92
CA GLY A 27 -12.95 6.71 0.91
C GLY A 27 -12.43 7.01 -0.50
N ARG A 28 -12.67 8.23 -1.00
CA ARG A 28 -12.14 8.61 -2.32
C ARG A 28 -10.61 8.49 -2.25
N PRO A 29 -9.97 7.75 -3.16
CA PRO A 29 -8.51 7.64 -3.19
C PRO A 29 -7.88 9.03 -3.20
N VAL A 30 -6.67 9.16 -2.66
CA VAL A 30 -5.84 10.34 -2.95
C VAL A 30 -5.59 10.33 -4.46
N ARG A 31 -6.35 11.13 -5.22
CA ARG A 31 -6.13 11.31 -6.65
C ARG A 31 -5.29 12.55 -6.89
N ALA A 32 -4.59 12.56 -8.02
CA ALA A 32 -3.86 13.72 -8.50
C ALA A 32 -4.72 15.01 -8.51
N ASP A 33 -6.04 14.87 -8.67
CA ASP A 33 -6.95 15.99 -8.90
C ASP A 33 -7.74 16.44 -7.65
N THR A 34 -7.60 15.77 -6.48
CA THR A 34 -8.50 15.99 -5.32
C THR A 34 -7.92 16.87 -4.21
N CYS A 35 -6.67 17.32 -4.35
CA CYS A 35 -6.09 18.37 -3.50
C CYS A 35 -5.97 19.67 -4.32
N PRO A 36 -6.07 20.86 -3.68
CA PRO A 36 -5.78 22.14 -4.35
C PRO A 36 -4.35 22.22 -4.93
N HIS A 37 -3.48 21.26 -4.57
CA HIS A 37 -2.24 20.94 -5.24
C HIS A 37 -2.15 19.42 -5.46
N PRO A 38 -1.97 18.92 -6.68
CA PRO A 38 -1.67 17.51 -6.95
C PRO A 38 -0.54 17.01 -6.05
N PRO A 39 -0.57 15.74 -5.58
CA PRO A 39 0.51 15.09 -4.81
C PRO A 39 1.91 15.39 -5.39
N ILE A 40 1.96 15.48 -6.73
CA ILE A 40 3.17 15.64 -7.53
C ILE A 40 3.74 17.08 -7.49
N GLN A 41 2.93 18.09 -7.15
CA GLN A 41 3.36 19.50 -7.10
C GLN A 41 3.97 19.93 -5.76
N GLY A 42 3.80 19.12 -4.72
CA GLY A 42 4.40 19.37 -3.40
C GLY A 42 5.93 19.41 -3.44
N ARG A 43 6.55 20.00 -2.41
CA ARG A 43 8.02 20.05 -2.24
C ARG A 43 8.77 20.56 -3.49
N GLN A 44 8.30 21.69 -4.07
CA GLN A 44 8.90 22.31 -5.26
C GLN A 44 8.92 21.37 -6.49
N GLY A 45 7.92 20.49 -6.62
CA GLY A 45 7.83 19.52 -7.72
C GLY A 45 8.48 18.17 -7.45
N LEU A 46 9.09 17.96 -6.27
CA LEU A 46 9.58 16.64 -5.83
C LEU A 46 8.42 15.71 -5.40
N GLY A 47 7.24 16.28 -5.17
CA GLY A 47 6.05 15.61 -4.68
C GLY A 47 6.02 15.47 -3.16
N SER A 48 4.82 15.61 -2.62
CA SER A 48 4.52 15.34 -1.22
C SER A 48 4.58 13.83 -0.95
N ILE A 49 5.11 13.46 0.22
CA ILE A 49 5.22 12.06 0.64
C ILE A 49 4.11 11.78 1.65
N PHE A 50 3.20 10.88 1.28
CA PHE A 50 2.07 10.46 2.12
C PHE A 50 2.38 9.08 2.70
N VAL A 51 2.39 8.96 4.01
CA VAL A 51 2.51 7.66 4.69
C VAL A 51 1.17 7.33 5.32
N TRP A 52 0.72 6.08 5.13
CA TRP A 52 -0.59 5.62 5.56
C TRP A 52 -0.49 4.31 6.33
N ALA A 53 -1.30 4.18 7.38
CA ALA A 53 -1.43 2.92 8.09
C ALA A 53 -2.27 1.95 7.25
N SER A 54 -1.84 0.68 7.13
CA SER A 54 -2.54 -0.29 6.29
C SER A 54 -3.94 -0.64 6.79
N GLY A 55 -4.19 -0.60 8.10
CA GLY A 55 -5.51 -0.84 8.69
C GLY A 55 -5.47 -1.64 10.00
N ASN A 56 -6.61 -1.79 10.69
CA ASN A 56 -6.71 -2.48 11.99
C ASN A 56 -7.84 -3.55 12.04
N GLY A 57 -8.44 -3.91 10.90
CA GLY A 57 -9.56 -4.83 10.75
C GLY A 57 -9.18 -6.32 10.60
N GLY A 58 -7.93 -6.70 10.91
CA GLY A 58 -7.46 -8.07 10.74
C GLY A 58 -8.25 -9.13 11.51
N ARG A 59 -8.87 -8.77 12.65
CA ARG A 59 -9.71 -9.68 13.45
C ARG A 59 -11.05 -9.94 12.80
N GLU A 60 -11.54 -8.95 12.05
CA GLU A 60 -12.79 -8.94 11.31
C GLU A 60 -12.64 -9.60 9.93
N GLY A 61 -11.42 -9.96 9.52
CA GLY A 61 -11.13 -10.51 8.20
C GLY A 61 -11.06 -9.45 7.10
N ASP A 62 -10.83 -8.19 7.49
CA ASP A 62 -10.68 -7.08 6.55
C ASP A 62 -9.37 -7.19 5.75
N HIS A 63 -9.39 -6.62 4.55
CA HIS A 63 -8.26 -6.61 3.64
C HIS A 63 -7.97 -5.17 3.25
N CYS A 64 -6.71 -4.74 3.32
CA CYS A 64 -6.40 -3.33 3.05
C CYS A 64 -6.48 -2.95 1.57
N SER A 65 -6.52 -3.92 0.64
CA SER A 65 -6.95 -3.65 -0.75
C SER A 65 -8.38 -3.13 -0.79
N CYS A 66 -9.12 -3.32 0.31
CA CYS A 66 -10.43 -2.77 0.58
C CYS A 66 -10.43 -1.34 1.20
N ASP A 67 -9.32 -0.61 1.13
CA ASP A 67 -9.27 0.80 1.44
C ASP A 67 -8.56 1.60 0.32
N GLY A 68 -9.29 2.55 -0.29
CA GLY A 68 -8.80 3.37 -1.39
C GLY A 68 -7.65 4.31 -1.04
N TYR A 69 -7.39 4.59 0.24
CA TYR A 69 -6.25 5.40 0.68
C TYR A 69 -4.96 4.59 0.71
N THR A 70 -4.96 3.42 1.36
CA THR A 70 -3.80 2.50 1.43
C THR A 70 -3.52 1.82 0.08
N ASN A 71 -4.54 1.65 -0.76
CA ASN A 71 -4.41 1.04 -2.08
C ASN A 71 -4.04 2.04 -3.19
N SER A 72 -3.79 3.31 -2.85
CA SER A 72 -3.33 4.34 -3.79
C SER A 72 -1.82 4.24 -4.05
N VAL A 73 -1.39 4.40 -5.30
CA VAL A 73 0.05 4.46 -5.66
C VAL A 73 0.77 5.66 -5.04
N TYR A 74 0.03 6.71 -4.66
CA TYR A 74 0.59 7.94 -4.09
C TYR A 74 0.84 7.84 -2.58
N THR A 75 0.43 6.74 -1.94
CA THR A 75 0.59 6.54 -0.50
C THR A 75 1.60 5.42 -0.24
N ILE A 76 2.40 5.59 0.80
CA ILE A 76 3.27 4.56 1.34
C ILE A 76 2.44 3.84 2.39
N SER A 77 1.86 2.70 2.02
CA SER A 77 1.12 1.85 2.95
C SER A 77 2.07 1.09 3.87
N VAL A 78 1.86 1.23 5.18
CA VAL A 78 2.71 0.70 6.23
C VAL A 78 1.94 -0.26 7.12
N SER A 79 2.44 -1.48 7.21
CA SER A 79 1.93 -2.54 8.08
C SER A 79 2.69 -2.59 9.42
N SER A 80 2.34 -3.55 10.27
CA SER A 80 2.89 -3.71 11.63
C SER A 80 3.44 -5.10 11.88
N THR A 81 4.49 -5.17 12.69
CA THR A 81 4.94 -6.43 13.31
C THR A 81 5.02 -6.29 14.82
N THR A 82 4.89 -7.40 15.54
CA THR A 82 5.09 -7.43 16.98
C THR A 82 6.58 -7.42 17.34
N GLU A 83 6.91 -7.21 18.61
CA GLU A 83 8.29 -7.30 19.14
C GLU A 83 9.00 -8.59 18.71
N ASN A 84 8.27 -9.71 18.66
CA ASN A 84 8.81 -11.03 18.29
C ASN A 84 8.71 -11.37 16.79
N GLY A 85 8.42 -10.39 15.95
CA GLY A 85 8.35 -10.54 14.50
C GLY A 85 7.10 -11.29 14.01
N HIS A 86 6.06 -11.39 14.83
CA HIS A 86 4.79 -12.03 14.44
C HIS A 86 3.82 -11.02 13.86
N ARG A 87 2.79 -11.52 13.16
CA ARG A 87 1.70 -10.67 12.68
C ARG A 87 0.82 -10.29 13.89
N PRO A 88 0.54 -9.00 14.13
CA PRO A 88 -0.41 -8.62 15.17
C PRO A 88 -1.84 -9.01 14.77
N TRP A 89 -2.71 -9.17 15.76
CA TRP A 89 -4.09 -9.64 15.56
C TRP A 89 -4.99 -8.68 14.77
N TYR A 90 -4.61 -7.41 14.67
CA TYR A 90 -5.35 -6.37 13.95
C TYR A 90 -4.85 -6.12 12.52
N LEU A 91 -3.74 -6.76 12.11
CA LEU A 91 -3.13 -6.50 10.80
C LEU A 91 -4.07 -6.88 9.66
N GLU A 92 -4.26 -5.98 8.71
CA GLU A 92 -4.89 -6.24 7.42
C GLU A 92 -3.82 -6.59 6.38
N GLU A 93 -4.07 -7.63 5.59
CA GLU A 93 -3.15 -8.08 4.55
C GLU A 93 -3.55 -7.53 3.18
N CYS A 94 -2.58 -7.05 2.39
CA CYS A 94 -2.83 -6.59 1.04
C CYS A 94 -1.54 -6.47 0.21
N ALA A 95 -1.71 -6.62 -1.11
CA ALA A 95 -0.63 -6.49 -2.07
C ALA A 95 -0.13 -5.04 -2.26
N SER A 96 -0.84 -4.05 -1.72
CA SER A 96 -0.48 -2.63 -1.74
C SER A 96 0.43 -2.20 -0.58
N THR A 97 0.61 -3.06 0.44
CA THR A 97 1.53 -2.78 1.57
C THR A 97 2.97 -2.72 1.08
N LEU A 98 3.66 -1.60 1.32
CA LEU A 98 5.05 -1.41 0.88
C LEU A 98 6.06 -1.89 1.93
N ALA A 99 5.87 -1.54 3.19
CA ALA A 99 6.84 -1.81 4.24
C ALA A 99 6.18 -1.97 5.62
N THR A 100 6.97 -2.35 6.61
CA THR A 100 6.53 -2.65 7.98
C THR A 100 7.40 -1.96 9.02
N THR A 101 6.80 -1.55 10.14
CA THR A 101 7.54 -1.23 11.36
C THR A 101 6.96 -1.96 12.57
N TYR A 102 7.66 -1.88 13.70
CA TYR A 102 7.18 -2.45 14.95
C TYR A 102 5.91 -1.75 15.43
N SER A 103 5.03 -2.44 16.13
CA SER A 103 3.94 -1.83 16.87
C SER A 103 3.63 -2.71 18.09
N SER A 104 2.41 -2.67 18.58
CA SER A 104 1.91 -3.56 19.63
C SER A 104 1.68 -4.99 19.13
N GLY A 105 1.62 -5.93 20.08
CA GLY A 105 1.29 -7.32 19.81
C GLY A 105 0.39 -7.92 20.87
N ALA A 106 0.72 -9.12 21.32
CA ALA A 106 0.07 -9.76 22.45
C ALA A 106 0.26 -8.95 23.75
N PHE A 107 -0.55 -9.23 24.77
CA PHE A 107 -0.56 -8.45 26.02
C PHE A 107 0.79 -8.42 26.74
N TYR A 108 1.63 -9.45 26.56
CA TYR A 108 2.95 -9.61 27.14
C TYR A 108 4.08 -9.02 26.28
N GLU A 109 3.80 -8.63 25.04
CA GLU A 109 4.76 -7.96 24.17
C GLU A 109 4.75 -6.46 24.47
N ARG A 110 5.90 -5.81 24.26
CA ARG A 110 5.99 -4.36 24.41
C ARG A 110 5.10 -3.65 23.40
N ARG A 111 4.76 -2.42 23.77
CA ARG A 111 3.96 -1.49 22.96
C ARG A 111 4.76 -0.22 22.75
N ILE A 112 4.20 0.71 22.00
CA ILE A 112 4.92 1.93 21.65
C ILE A 112 4.77 2.97 22.75
N VAL A 113 5.92 3.52 23.14
CA VAL A 113 6.04 4.61 24.10
C VAL A 113 6.08 5.93 23.34
N THR A 114 5.19 6.85 23.67
CA THR A 114 5.13 8.19 23.04
C THR A 114 4.47 9.21 23.96
N THR A 115 4.49 10.48 23.56
CA THR A 115 3.76 11.55 24.23
C THR A 115 2.25 11.32 24.16
N ASP A 116 1.55 11.70 25.23
CA ASP A 116 0.11 11.59 25.36
C ASP A 116 -0.51 12.93 25.74
N LEU A 117 -1.82 13.04 25.57
CA LEU A 117 -2.62 14.22 25.92
C LEU A 117 -2.35 14.68 27.35
N ARG A 118 -2.52 15.98 27.57
CA ARG A 118 -2.34 16.62 28.89
C ARG A 118 -0.91 16.49 29.42
N GLN A 119 0.08 16.60 28.53
CA GLN A 119 1.52 16.54 28.84
C GLN A 119 1.90 15.23 29.55
N ARG A 120 1.31 14.12 29.13
CA ARG A 120 1.59 12.79 29.68
C ARG A 120 2.47 12.00 28.73
N CYS A 121 2.91 10.84 29.20
CA CYS A 121 3.53 9.81 28.40
C CYS A 121 2.61 8.59 28.43
N THR A 122 2.44 7.94 27.28
CA THR A 122 1.81 6.62 27.19
C THR A 122 2.87 5.60 26.84
N ASP A 123 2.79 4.42 27.44
CA ASP A 123 3.54 3.22 27.08
C ASP A 123 2.63 2.16 26.42
N GLY A 124 1.40 2.56 26.08
CA GLY A 124 0.33 1.67 25.64
C GLY A 124 -0.24 2.03 24.28
N HIS A 125 0.49 2.75 23.43
CA HIS A 125 -0.01 3.06 22.09
C HIS A 125 0.07 1.82 21.17
N THR A 126 -1.00 1.55 20.41
CA THR A 126 -1.22 0.29 19.68
C THR A 126 -1.79 0.52 18.29
N GLY A 127 -1.69 -0.50 17.42
CA GLY A 127 -2.30 -0.50 16.08
C GLY A 127 -1.34 -0.10 14.96
N THR A 128 -1.75 -0.30 13.72
CA THR A 128 -0.99 0.16 12.53
C THR A 128 -0.85 1.67 12.45
N SER A 129 -1.75 2.40 13.11
CA SER A 129 -1.68 3.87 13.23
C SER A 129 -0.38 4.36 13.87
N VAL A 130 0.32 3.52 14.65
CA VAL A 130 1.63 3.87 15.22
C VAL A 130 2.77 3.62 14.24
N SER A 131 2.60 2.66 13.35
CA SER A 131 3.62 2.26 12.39
C SER A 131 3.86 3.33 11.31
N ALA A 132 2.78 3.98 10.84
CA ALA A 132 2.87 5.09 9.88
C ALA A 132 3.77 6.25 10.37
N PRO A 133 3.55 6.86 11.55
CA PRO A 133 4.40 7.95 12.05
C PRO A 133 5.84 7.53 12.34
N MET A 134 6.12 6.25 12.63
CA MET A 134 7.50 5.78 12.73
C MET A 134 8.20 5.78 11.36
N VAL A 135 7.54 5.28 10.31
CA VAL A 135 8.07 5.36 8.94
C VAL A 135 8.23 6.82 8.51
N ALA A 136 7.29 7.69 8.87
CA ALA A 136 7.41 9.14 8.65
C ALA A 136 8.70 9.73 9.19
N GLY A 137 9.01 9.44 10.46
CA GLY A 137 10.22 9.93 11.12
C GLY A 137 11.47 9.40 10.43
N ILE A 138 11.48 8.13 10.04
CA ILE A 138 12.60 7.52 9.31
C ILE A 138 12.77 8.17 7.93
N ILE A 139 11.69 8.41 7.19
CA ILE A 139 11.73 9.14 5.92
C ILE A 139 12.25 10.56 6.12
N ALA A 140 11.85 11.25 7.18
CA ALA A 140 12.36 12.59 7.49
C ALA A 140 13.89 12.61 7.65
N LEU A 141 14.48 11.59 8.28
CA LEU A 141 15.94 11.43 8.36
C LEU A 141 16.58 11.22 6.98
N ALA A 142 15.94 10.44 6.11
CA ALA A 142 16.42 10.25 4.73
C ALA A 142 16.34 11.54 3.90
N LEU A 143 15.28 12.33 4.09
CA LEU A 143 15.11 13.64 3.45
C LEU A 143 16.09 14.69 3.99
N GLU A 144 16.46 14.61 5.26
CA GLU A 144 17.53 15.44 5.83
C GLU A 144 18.88 15.10 5.18
N ALA A 145 19.15 13.81 4.96
CA ALA A 145 20.36 13.35 4.30
C ALA A 145 20.40 13.67 2.80
N ASN A 146 19.25 13.66 2.12
CA ASN A 146 19.09 14.05 0.73
C ASN A 146 17.73 14.71 0.49
N SER A 147 17.73 16.05 0.44
CA SER A 147 16.49 16.82 0.27
C SER A 147 15.91 16.77 -1.14
N GLN A 148 16.65 16.24 -2.12
CA GLN A 148 16.27 16.15 -3.53
C GLN A 148 15.48 14.88 -3.88
N LEU A 149 15.28 13.98 -2.91
CA LEU A 149 14.47 12.78 -3.13
C LEU A 149 13.04 13.14 -3.50
N THR A 150 12.54 12.57 -4.59
CA THR A 150 11.13 12.62 -4.97
C THR A 150 10.30 11.65 -4.14
N TRP A 151 8.97 11.77 -4.20
CA TRP A 151 8.06 10.83 -3.54
C TRP A 151 8.27 9.37 -4.00
N ARG A 152 8.59 9.15 -5.28
CA ARG A 152 8.91 7.83 -5.84
C ARG A 152 10.28 7.34 -5.38
N ASP A 153 11.29 8.21 -5.34
CA ASP A 153 12.62 7.82 -4.84
C ASP A 153 12.53 7.23 -3.42
N VAL A 154 11.69 7.82 -2.57
CA VAL A 154 11.45 7.31 -1.22
C VAL A 154 10.81 5.91 -1.25
N GLN A 155 9.83 5.66 -2.12
CA GLN A 155 9.25 4.32 -2.29
C GLN A 155 10.31 3.30 -2.76
N HIS A 156 11.10 3.64 -3.79
CA HIS A 156 12.20 2.79 -4.28
C HIS A 156 13.24 2.49 -3.20
N LEU A 157 13.62 3.49 -2.40
CA LEU A 157 14.55 3.34 -1.30
C LEU A 157 13.99 2.40 -0.22
N LEU A 158 12.70 2.49 0.12
CA LEU A 158 12.06 1.57 1.06
C LEU A 158 12.06 0.13 0.55
N VAL A 159 11.73 -0.08 -0.74
CA VAL A 159 11.80 -1.41 -1.38
C VAL A 159 13.21 -2.00 -1.31
N LYS A 160 14.22 -1.17 -1.61
CA LYS A 160 15.62 -1.60 -1.66
C LYS A 160 16.22 -1.92 -0.29
N THR A 161 15.80 -1.19 0.75
CA THR A 161 16.47 -1.20 2.07
C THR A 161 15.72 -1.96 3.16
N SER A 162 14.44 -2.29 2.94
CA SER A 162 13.65 -3.05 3.92
C SER A 162 14.16 -4.49 4.11
N ARG A 163 13.99 -5.02 5.33
CA ARG A 163 14.59 -6.30 5.76
C ARG A 163 13.53 -7.35 6.12
N PRO A 164 13.50 -8.51 5.44
CA PRO A 164 12.59 -9.62 5.79
C PRO A 164 13.03 -10.46 7.00
N ALA A 165 14.32 -10.44 7.36
CA ALA A 165 14.99 -11.50 8.13
C ALA A 165 14.40 -11.80 9.54
N HIS A 166 13.69 -10.86 10.16
CA HIS A 166 13.10 -11.03 11.49
C HIS A 166 11.58 -11.22 11.48
N LEU A 167 10.96 -11.21 10.30
CA LEU A 167 9.51 -11.20 10.15
C LEU A 167 9.00 -12.59 9.77
N LYS A 168 8.09 -13.13 10.58
CA LYS A 168 7.53 -14.47 10.43
C LYS A 168 6.25 -14.40 9.61
N ALA A 169 6.33 -14.85 8.36
CA ALA A 169 5.20 -15.04 7.48
C ALA A 169 5.39 -16.30 6.63
N ASN A 170 4.29 -16.95 6.27
CA ASN A 170 4.31 -18.13 5.41
C ASN A 170 4.19 -17.78 3.92
N ASP A 171 3.84 -16.53 3.60
CA ASP A 171 3.53 -16.07 2.25
C ASP A 171 4.69 -15.30 1.59
N TRP A 172 5.87 -15.29 2.22
CA TRP A 172 7.08 -14.71 1.63
C TRP A 172 7.36 -15.33 0.26
N LYS A 173 7.40 -14.50 -0.78
CA LYS A 173 7.76 -14.89 -2.14
C LYS A 173 8.89 -14.00 -2.65
N VAL A 174 9.77 -14.58 -3.46
CA VAL A 174 10.77 -13.81 -4.21
C VAL A 174 10.13 -13.45 -5.55
N ASN A 175 10.07 -12.16 -5.85
CA ASN A 175 9.52 -11.64 -7.09
C ASN A 175 10.54 -11.77 -8.24
N GLY A 176 10.16 -11.45 -9.48
CA GLY A 176 11.01 -11.57 -10.66
C GLY A 176 12.26 -10.68 -10.64
N ALA A 177 12.30 -9.66 -9.78
CA ALA A 177 13.45 -8.78 -9.56
C ALA A 177 14.36 -9.23 -8.41
N GLY A 178 14.05 -10.36 -7.75
CA GLY A 178 14.83 -10.90 -6.64
C GLY A 178 14.49 -10.31 -5.27
N HIS A 179 13.45 -9.48 -5.16
CA HIS A 179 13.00 -8.94 -3.88
C HIS A 179 12.07 -9.92 -3.16
N LYS A 180 12.28 -10.11 -1.85
CA LYS A 180 11.33 -10.85 -1.01
C LYS A 180 10.18 -9.93 -0.60
N VAL A 181 8.95 -10.37 -0.86
CA VAL A 181 7.72 -9.63 -0.58
C VAL A 181 6.66 -10.53 0.06
N SER A 182 5.83 -9.96 0.94
CA SER A 182 4.73 -10.61 1.67
C SER A 182 3.52 -9.67 1.71
N HIS A 183 2.31 -10.19 1.62
CA HIS A 183 1.08 -9.41 1.77
C HIS A 183 0.88 -8.92 3.22
N LEU A 184 1.55 -9.55 4.18
CA LEU A 184 1.54 -9.12 5.59
C LEU A 184 2.50 -7.94 5.81
N TYR A 185 3.66 -7.97 5.14
CA TYR A 185 4.79 -7.12 5.52
C TYR A 185 5.38 -6.25 4.41
N GLY A 186 4.86 -6.33 3.19
CA GLY A 186 5.46 -5.74 2.00
C GLY A 186 6.88 -6.28 1.81
N PHE A 187 7.83 -5.37 1.56
CA PHE A 187 9.26 -5.69 1.42
C PHE A 187 9.99 -5.90 2.76
N GLY A 188 9.28 -5.74 3.88
CA GLY A 188 9.76 -6.08 5.21
C GLY A 188 9.96 -4.89 6.14
N LEU A 189 10.80 -5.07 7.15
CA LEU A 189 10.98 -4.10 8.22
C LEU A 189 11.85 -2.93 7.74
N VAL A 190 11.37 -1.70 7.90
CA VAL A 190 12.13 -0.49 7.52
C VAL A 190 13.43 -0.41 8.33
N ASP A 191 14.55 -0.22 7.62
CA ASP A 191 15.88 -0.04 8.19
C ASP A 191 16.31 1.43 8.02
N ALA A 192 16.29 2.19 9.11
CA ALA A 192 16.61 3.61 9.07
C ALA A 192 18.07 3.90 8.66
N ASP A 193 19.02 3.05 9.09
CA ASP A 193 20.43 3.24 8.77
C ASP A 193 20.65 2.99 7.28
N ALA A 194 20.17 1.84 6.78
CA ALA A 194 20.28 1.49 5.37
C ALA A 194 19.57 2.53 4.48
N LEU A 195 18.39 3.01 4.88
CA LEU A 195 17.64 4.03 4.15
C LEU A 195 18.43 5.34 4.03
N VAL A 196 18.98 5.85 5.13
CA VAL A 196 19.75 7.11 5.16
C VAL A 196 21.07 6.98 4.42
N VAL A 197 21.78 5.86 4.58
CA VAL A 197 23.05 5.60 3.88
C VAL A 197 22.82 5.51 2.37
N GLU A 198 21.75 4.85 1.93
CA GLU A 198 21.42 4.72 0.52
C GLU A 198 20.93 6.06 -0.07
N ALA A 199 20.12 6.82 0.68
CA ALA A 199 19.62 8.14 0.28
C ALA A 199 20.73 9.13 -0.09
N LYS A 200 21.87 9.12 0.63
CA LYS A 200 23.00 10.04 0.40
C LYS A 200 23.64 9.92 -0.99
N LYS A 201 23.59 8.73 -1.57
CA LYS A 201 24.18 8.39 -2.88
C LYS A 201 23.11 8.05 -3.91
N TRP A 202 21.85 8.30 -3.60
CA TRP A 202 20.73 7.95 -4.45
C TRP A 202 20.71 8.81 -5.71
N MET A 203 20.56 8.16 -6.86
CA MET A 203 20.28 8.81 -8.13
C MET A 203 18.77 8.79 -8.37
N ALA A 204 18.21 9.95 -8.68
CA ALA A 204 16.78 10.10 -8.91
C ALA A 204 16.30 9.14 -10.02
N VAL A 205 15.17 8.49 -9.78
CA VAL A 205 14.57 7.61 -10.77
C VAL A 205 14.05 8.40 -11.99
N PRO A 206 13.99 7.79 -13.18
CA PRO A 206 13.41 8.42 -14.35
C PRO A 206 11.95 8.89 -14.12
N PRO A 207 11.45 9.86 -14.92
CA PRO A 207 10.06 10.29 -14.85
C PRO A 207 9.06 9.13 -14.86
N GLN A 208 7.95 9.28 -14.13
CA GLN A 208 6.93 8.25 -14.09
C GLN A 208 6.26 8.15 -15.46
N HIS A 209 6.11 6.93 -15.95
CA HIS A 209 5.32 6.63 -17.13
C HIS A 209 4.11 5.79 -16.72
N THR A 210 3.08 5.70 -17.57
CA THR A 210 1.91 4.86 -17.33
C THR A 210 1.48 4.21 -18.64
N CYS A 211 1.45 2.88 -18.62
CA CYS A 211 0.96 2.02 -19.68
C CYS A 211 -0.41 1.49 -19.31
N VAL A 212 -1.36 1.48 -20.25
CA VAL A 212 -2.70 0.93 -20.01
C VAL A 212 -2.96 -0.15 -21.05
N ALA A 213 -3.20 -1.37 -20.57
CA ALA A 213 -3.62 -2.51 -21.38
C ALA A 213 -5.10 -2.81 -21.12
N VAL A 214 -5.88 -2.87 -22.20
CA VAL A 214 -7.30 -3.22 -22.16
C VAL A 214 -7.44 -4.72 -22.37
N THR A 215 -8.10 -5.42 -21.45
CA THR A 215 -8.37 -6.86 -21.60
C THR A 215 -9.74 -7.11 -22.22
N ASP A 216 -9.84 -8.16 -23.04
CA ASP A 216 -11.11 -8.54 -23.67
C ASP A 216 -12.11 -9.07 -22.64
N LYS A 217 -13.35 -8.58 -22.75
CA LYS A 217 -14.48 -9.02 -21.92
C LYS A 217 -14.74 -10.50 -22.15
N ARG A 218 -14.46 -11.35 -21.16
CA ARG A 218 -14.96 -12.74 -21.14
C ARG A 218 -16.13 -12.84 -20.15
N PRO A 219 -17.33 -13.24 -20.60
CA PRO A 219 -18.47 -13.38 -19.70
C PRO A 219 -18.20 -14.50 -18.68
N ARG A 220 -18.22 -14.15 -17.39
CA ARG A 220 -18.23 -15.14 -16.29
C ARG A 220 -19.63 -15.76 -16.18
N LEU A 221 -19.87 -16.82 -16.95
CA LEU A 221 -21.16 -17.50 -17.07
C LEU A 221 -21.78 -18.01 -15.75
N LEU A 222 -20.99 -18.07 -14.67
CA LEU A 222 -21.39 -18.58 -13.35
C LEU A 222 -21.31 -17.53 -12.25
N ASP A 223 -20.96 -16.28 -12.56
CA ASP A 223 -21.03 -15.20 -11.58
C ASP A 223 -22.46 -14.67 -11.47
N HIS A 224 -23.10 -14.93 -10.33
CA HIS A 224 -24.44 -14.46 -10.00
C HIS A 224 -24.41 -13.38 -8.91
N SER A 225 -23.24 -12.78 -8.62
CA SER A 225 -23.11 -11.72 -7.63
C SER A 225 -23.82 -10.44 -8.07
N ASN A 226 -24.45 -9.76 -7.10
CA ASN A 226 -25.05 -8.44 -7.27
C ASN A 226 -24.22 -7.31 -6.65
N GLU A 227 -23.08 -7.67 -6.07
CA GLU A 227 -22.16 -6.82 -5.30
C GLU A 227 -20.81 -6.73 -6.04
N GLY A 228 -20.84 -6.64 -7.36
CA GLY A 228 -19.62 -6.56 -8.17
C GLY A 228 -18.81 -5.29 -7.90
N PHE A 229 -17.51 -5.34 -8.18
CA PHE A 229 -16.64 -4.18 -8.13
C PHE A 229 -17.00 -3.19 -9.24
N THR A 230 -17.43 -1.98 -8.89
CA THR A 230 -17.76 -0.93 -9.86
C THR A 230 -16.62 0.09 -9.92
N ASN A 231 -15.85 0.11 -11.01
CA ASN A 231 -14.69 1.00 -11.19
C ASN A 231 -13.69 0.96 -10.02
N TRP A 232 -13.50 -0.22 -9.44
CA TRP A 232 -12.49 -0.44 -8.41
C TRP A 232 -11.12 -0.68 -9.05
N GLU A 233 -10.07 -0.09 -8.48
CA GLU A 233 -8.70 -0.23 -8.96
C GLU A 233 -7.92 -1.04 -7.93
N PHE A 234 -7.54 -2.28 -8.27
CA PHE A 234 -6.63 -3.04 -7.44
C PHE A 234 -5.18 -2.58 -7.69
N MET A 235 -4.34 -2.61 -6.67
CA MET A 235 -2.93 -2.24 -6.79
C MET A 235 -2.04 -3.31 -6.15
N THR A 236 -0.88 -3.56 -6.77
CA THR A 236 0.14 -4.43 -6.20
C THR A 236 1.53 -3.80 -6.33
N VAL A 237 2.28 -3.81 -5.23
CA VAL A 237 3.72 -3.49 -5.25
C VAL A 237 4.58 -4.74 -5.35
N HIS A 238 4.01 -5.94 -5.42
CA HIS A 238 4.78 -7.18 -5.32
C HIS A 238 5.66 -7.44 -6.55
N CYS A 239 5.32 -6.86 -7.70
CA CYS A 239 6.10 -6.95 -8.94
C CYS A 239 7.14 -5.83 -9.08
N TRP A 240 7.42 -5.07 -8.01
CA TRP A 240 8.37 -3.96 -8.07
C TRP A 240 9.74 -4.42 -8.58
N GLY A 241 10.26 -3.73 -9.59
CA GLY A 241 11.54 -4.03 -10.23
C GLY A 241 11.46 -5.04 -11.38
N GLU A 242 10.31 -5.67 -11.64
CA GLU A 242 10.14 -6.65 -12.72
C GLU A 242 9.96 -5.99 -14.08
N LYS A 243 10.33 -6.68 -15.16
CA LYS A 243 9.94 -6.28 -16.51
C LYS A 243 8.46 -6.61 -16.72
N ALA A 244 7.67 -5.60 -17.10
CA ALA A 244 6.23 -5.77 -17.32
C ALA A 244 5.86 -6.50 -18.63
N GLU A 245 6.84 -6.75 -19.51
CA GLU A 245 6.65 -7.50 -20.75
C GLU A 245 6.37 -8.99 -20.47
N GLY A 246 5.28 -9.51 -21.03
CA GLY A 246 4.94 -10.92 -20.93
C GLY A 246 3.44 -11.18 -20.92
N GLU A 247 3.08 -12.42 -20.64
CA GLU A 247 1.70 -12.84 -20.44
C GLU A 247 1.27 -12.56 -18.98
N TRP A 248 0.16 -11.84 -18.83
CA TRP A 248 -0.46 -11.57 -17.54
C TRP A 248 -1.72 -12.40 -17.38
N THR A 249 -1.87 -13.10 -16.25
CA THR A 249 -3.05 -13.90 -15.94
C THR A 249 -3.78 -13.30 -14.74
N LEU A 250 -5.07 -13.01 -14.92
CA LEU A 250 -5.98 -12.63 -13.84
C LEU A 250 -6.87 -13.84 -13.50
N GLU A 251 -6.75 -14.34 -12.27
CA GLU A 251 -7.58 -15.43 -11.76
C GLU A 251 -8.62 -14.88 -10.79
N ILE A 252 -9.90 -15.17 -11.06
CA ILE A 252 -11.02 -14.82 -10.20
C ILE A 252 -11.74 -16.11 -9.84
N GLN A 253 -11.83 -16.41 -8.55
CA GLN A 253 -12.49 -17.61 -8.04
C GLN A 253 -13.71 -17.24 -7.20
N ASP A 254 -14.87 -17.82 -7.52
CA ASP A 254 -16.05 -17.75 -6.67
C ASP A 254 -15.88 -18.69 -5.46
N MET A 255 -16.00 -18.13 -4.26
CA MET A 255 -15.94 -18.86 -3.00
C MET A 255 -17.36 -18.93 -2.42
N PRO A 256 -17.84 -20.11 -1.97
CA PRO A 256 -19.23 -20.27 -1.54
C PRO A 256 -19.58 -19.35 -0.35
N SER A 257 -20.49 -18.38 -0.59
CA SER A 257 -21.07 -17.51 0.44
C SER A 257 -22.38 -18.10 1.01
N GLN A 258 -22.66 -17.84 2.30
CA GLN A 258 -23.79 -18.44 3.04
C GLN A 258 -25.16 -17.78 2.74
N VAL A 259 -25.24 -16.72 1.94
CA VAL A 259 -26.51 -16.04 1.63
C VAL A 259 -26.54 -15.63 0.16
N ARG A 260 -27.43 -16.23 -0.64
CA ARG A 260 -27.66 -15.86 -2.05
C ARG A 260 -29.06 -15.27 -2.20
N ASN A 261 -29.15 -13.98 -2.54
CA ASN A 261 -30.41 -13.30 -2.82
C ASN A 261 -30.73 -13.39 -4.33
N ARG A 262 -31.86 -13.98 -4.72
CA ARG A 262 -32.16 -14.46 -6.09
C ARG A 262 -32.69 -13.40 -7.07
N GLU A 263 -32.94 -12.16 -6.66
CA GLU A 263 -33.76 -11.21 -7.44
C GLU A 263 -32.99 -10.09 -8.17
N LYS A 264 -31.67 -10.05 -8.12
CA LYS A 264 -30.88 -9.16 -8.96
C LYS A 264 -29.89 -10.02 -9.76
N GLN A 265 -29.68 -9.70 -11.03
CA GLN A 265 -28.67 -10.32 -11.89
C GLN A 265 -27.82 -9.18 -12.44
N GLY A 266 -26.55 -9.11 -12.06
CA GLY A 266 -25.58 -8.14 -12.56
C GLY A 266 -24.77 -8.67 -13.76
N GLN A 267 -24.23 -7.74 -14.56
CA GLN A 267 -23.41 -8.01 -15.75
C GLN A 267 -22.05 -7.33 -15.57
N GLU A 268 -20.94 -8.07 -15.71
CA GLU A 268 -19.57 -7.59 -15.48
C GLU A 268 -19.04 -6.69 -16.62
N GLN A 269 -18.23 -5.68 -16.28
CA GLN A 269 -17.47 -4.84 -17.21
C GLN A 269 -15.96 -5.13 -17.10
N ALA A 270 -15.22 -5.03 -18.22
CA ALA A 270 -13.82 -5.49 -18.34
C ALA A 270 -12.86 -4.82 -17.35
N PRO A 271 -11.91 -5.57 -16.76
CA PRO A 271 -10.75 -5.00 -16.09
C PRO A 271 -9.75 -4.45 -17.12
N SER A 272 -9.07 -3.37 -16.79
CA SER A 272 -7.87 -2.91 -17.49
C SER A 272 -6.68 -3.02 -16.55
N LEU A 273 -5.49 -3.30 -17.08
CA LEU A 273 -4.25 -3.22 -16.31
C LEU A 273 -3.57 -1.88 -16.63
N SER A 274 -3.16 -1.16 -15.60
CA SER A 274 -2.29 0.01 -15.71
C SER A 274 -0.91 -0.36 -15.18
N CYS A 275 0.14 -0.38 -15.99
CA CYS A 275 1.49 -0.55 -15.46
C CYS A 275 2.18 0.82 -15.46
N PRO A 276 2.48 1.46 -14.32
CA PRO A 276 3.41 2.58 -14.32
C PRO A 276 4.75 2.17 -14.96
N GLY A 277 4.98 2.65 -16.19
CA GLY A 277 6.02 2.26 -17.14
C GLY A 277 5.61 2.67 -18.58
N GLY A 278 6.52 2.75 -19.54
CA GLY A 278 6.37 3.45 -20.83
C GLY A 278 5.15 3.12 -21.73
N ALA A 279 4.72 4.14 -22.48
CA ALA A 279 3.80 4.18 -23.64
C ALA A 279 2.27 4.04 -23.42
N SER A 280 1.50 4.67 -24.32
CA SER A 280 0.36 5.56 -24.03
C SER A 280 -1.08 5.05 -24.30
N VAL A 281 -2.03 5.69 -23.58
CA VAL A 281 -3.46 6.01 -23.84
C VAL A 281 -4.57 5.06 -23.34
N GLY A 282 -5.45 5.60 -22.46
CA GLY A 282 -6.91 5.38 -22.49
C GLY A 282 -7.53 4.67 -21.29
N SER A 283 -8.30 5.41 -20.46
CA SER A 283 -8.89 4.99 -19.17
C SER A 283 -10.03 3.96 -19.25
N VAL A 284 -9.94 2.88 -18.47
CA VAL A 284 -11.02 2.07 -17.84
C VAL A 284 -10.43 1.50 -16.51
N GLY A 285 -11.21 0.87 -15.61
CA GLY A 285 -10.76 0.46 -14.26
C GLY A 285 -9.44 -0.31 -14.26
N SER A 286 -8.43 0.21 -13.56
CA SER A 286 -7.01 -0.07 -13.78
C SER A 286 -6.38 -0.90 -12.64
N LEU A 287 -5.73 -2.01 -12.97
CA LEU A 287 -4.81 -2.74 -12.06
C LEU A 287 -3.44 -2.09 -12.14
N HIS A 288 -3.03 -1.32 -11.11
CA HIS A 288 -1.75 -0.61 -11.11
C HIS A 288 -0.56 -1.53 -10.77
N ILE A 289 0.40 -1.70 -11.69
CA ILE A 289 1.65 -2.49 -11.55
C ILE A 289 2.86 -1.58 -11.77
N GLU A 290 3.54 -1.14 -10.72
CA GLU A 290 4.77 -0.34 -10.89
C GLU A 290 5.95 -1.20 -11.38
N GLY A 291 6.45 -0.90 -12.58
CA GLY A 291 7.67 -1.47 -13.14
C GLY A 291 8.72 -0.37 -13.43
N PRO A 292 10.02 -0.66 -13.40
CA PRO A 292 11.03 0.31 -13.81
C PRO A 292 10.92 0.58 -15.31
N GLY A 293 10.97 1.85 -15.69
CA GLY A 293 11.40 2.23 -17.04
C GLY A 293 12.81 1.70 -17.24
N GLY A 294 13.00 0.86 -18.26
CA GLY A 294 14.29 0.25 -18.56
C GLY A 294 15.36 1.31 -18.85
N GLU A 295 16.56 1.07 -18.34
CA GLU A 295 17.78 1.58 -18.96
C GLU A 295 17.92 0.87 -20.33
N GLU A 296 18.09 1.66 -21.39
CA GLU A 296 18.69 1.22 -22.66
C GLU A 296 20.16 0.86 -22.46
#